data_AF-A0A816UYP9-F1
#
_entry.id   AF-A0A816UYP9-F1
#
_cell.length_a   1.000
_cell.length_b   1.000
_cell.length_c   1.000
_cell.angle_alpha   90.00
_cell.angle_beta   90.00
_cell.angle_gamma   90.00
#
_symmetry.space_group_name_H-M   'P 1'
#
loop_
_entity.id
_entity.type
_entity.pdbx_description
1 polymer ?
#
loop_
_entity_poly.entity_id
_entity_poly.type
_entity_poly.pdbx_seq_one_letter_code
_entity_poly.pdbx_strand_id
1 'polypeptide(L)'
;MALMTSHFKQYERMKNASESCSVHQCSSLPHSICNHCDHHFCHDHANEHENQCSQSRPHLINTIDKLGVRLSSIEPYCLEQLERWRSEAYQSINQYCNKKCYDLVEKKKQYLQQELALTRDKLDESIKEQDEMYNQIDHDINLIEIKLVELEHLRLKLRPLIIDENLVTSQCLLPLAHPNYTIHIKSGNESSIGSNERHLLVEREGKHLCLLDRNFTIVSEIPFYHGVIHSICWSSVIHRFIIVTFKQIFIFDDETMVLSECSISANTDWWRSTCSDDVLFLSTAEWGSSIHEFDLRESFQFIKTWHTPATCAIDEVICDIKYSNGFLAIPIFNRHTDESRLDLRSSKTLDCIWSIHIHGRCRCCAVNGDQWLVIDHDDCRFLHISADGQLLKTDKYDHHQRLEDVATWDENIIVVLTKKSINLHEVR
;
A
#
# COMPACT_ATOMS: atom_id res chain seq x y z
N MET A 1 22.78 46.49 -11.19
CA MET A 1 22.02 46.86 -12.40
C MET A 1 20.98 45.79 -12.64
N ALA A 2 19.79 45.94 -12.05
CA ALA A 2 18.67 45.03 -12.27
C ALA A 2 17.76 45.66 -13.32
N LEU A 3 17.50 44.92 -14.40
CA LEU A 3 16.49 45.26 -15.39
C LEU A 3 15.14 45.38 -14.67
N MET A 4 14.61 46.60 -14.56
CA MET A 4 13.19 46.81 -14.25
C MET A 4 12.39 46.34 -15.46
N THR A 5 12.07 45.05 -15.51
CA THR A 5 10.98 44.54 -16.34
C THR A 5 9.68 45.13 -15.80
N SER A 6 9.05 46.04 -16.54
CA SER A 6 7.77 46.61 -16.13
C SER A 6 6.74 45.48 -15.93
N HIS A 7 6.08 45.46 -14.77
CA HIS A 7 5.03 44.48 -14.45
C HIS A 7 3.81 44.57 -15.38
N PHE A 8 3.74 45.67 -16.13
CA PHE A 8 2.72 45.98 -17.09
C PHE A 8 3.28 45.98 -18.51
N LYS A 9 2.54 45.39 -19.44
CA LYS A 9 2.70 45.68 -20.86
C LYS A 9 1.82 46.89 -21.20
N GLN A 10 2.37 47.83 -21.96
CA GLN A 10 1.55 48.88 -22.56
C GLN A 10 0.50 48.23 -23.44
N TYR A 11 -0.75 48.62 -23.24
CA TYR A 11 -1.86 48.13 -24.05
C TYR A 11 -1.67 48.66 -25.47
N GLU A 12 -1.10 47.84 -26.36
CA GLU A 12 -1.09 48.17 -27.79
C GLU A 12 -2.53 48.27 -28.25
N ARG A 13 -2.92 49.44 -28.78
CA ARG A 13 -4.27 49.71 -29.29
C ARG A 13 -4.65 48.69 -30.37
N MET A 14 -5.20 47.55 -29.96
CA MET A 14 -5.92 46.66 -30.84
C MET A 14 -7.34 47.19 -31.03
N LYS A 15 -7.78 47.14 -32.28
CA LYS A 15 -8.96 47.80 -32.89
C LYS A 15 -10.34 47.40 -32.34
N ASN A 16 -10.46 46.76 -31.18
CA ASN A 16 -11.76 46.34 -30.64
C ASN A 16 -12.08 47.09 -29.34
N ALA A 17 -12.81 48.19 -29.49
CA ALA A 17 -13.29 49.04 -28.42
C ALA A 17 -14.46 48.38 -27.67
N SER A 18 -14.18 47.49 -26.71
CA SER A 18 -15.20 47.05 -25.74
C SER A 18 -14.67 46.71 -24.35
N GLU A 19 -13.38 46.81 -24.08
CA GLU A 19 -12.81 46.42 -22.78
C GLU A 19 -12.67 47.63 -21.85
N SER A 20 -13.29 47.54 -20.66
CA SER A 20 -13.19 48.52 -19.58
C SER A 20 -12.13 48.11 -18.55
N CYS A 21 -11.69 49.07 -17.72
CA CYS A 21 -10.88 48.75 -16.55
C CYS A 21 -11.57 47.65 -15.70
N SER A 22 -10.80 46.63 -15.31
CA SER A 22 -11.28 45.45 -14.57
C SER A 22 -11.72 45.76 -13.14
N VAL A 23 -11.39 46.95 -12.62
CA VAL A 23 -11.90 47.44 -11.34
C VAL A 23 -13.38 47.79 -11.46
N HIS A 24 -14.20 47.15 -10.64
CA HIS A 24 -15.66 47.32 -10.63
C HIS A 24 -16.05 48.81 -10.51
N GLN A 25 -17.00 49.26 -11.34
CA GLN A 25 -17.46 50.66 -11.48
C GLN A 25 -16.45 51.67 -12.06
N CYS A 26 -15.28 51.24 -12.51
CA CYS A 26 -14.37 52.12 -13.24
C CYS A 26 -14.78 52.25 -14.72
N SER A 27 -15.17 53.45 -15.15
CA SER A 27 -15.48 53.75 -16.55
C SER A 27 -14.27 54.23 -17.37
N SER A 28 -13.08 54.27 -16.76
CA SER A 28 -11.87 54.74 -17.44
C SER A 28 -11.34 53.72 -18.43
N LEU A 29 -10.79 54.22 -19.55
CA LEU A 29 -10.17 53.37 -20.56
C LEU A 29 -8.94 52.65 -19.98
N PRO A 30 -8.77 51.35 -20.23
CA PRO A 30 -7.58 50.62 -19.81
C PRO A 30 -6.35 51.15 -20.55
N HIS A 31 -5.25 51.24 -19.82
CA HIS A 31 -3.96 51.74 -20.30
C HIS A 31 -2.90 50.64 -20.36
N SER A 32 -3.03 49.63 -19.49
CA SER A 32 -2.02 48.61 -19.30
C SER A 32 -2.64 47.29 -18.83
N ILE A 33 -2.01 46.17 -19.21
CA ILE A 33 -2.36 44.83 -18.72
C ILE A 33 -1.29 44.38 -17.75
N CYS A 34 -1.71 43.87 -16.59
CA CYS A 34 -0.81 43.25 -15.63
C CYS A 34 -0.38 41.87 -16.14
N ASN A 35 0.92 41.62 -16.26
CA ASN A 35 1.44 40.34 -16.74
C ASN A 35 1.19 39.15 -15.78
N HIS A 36 0.70 39.41 -14.56
CA HIS A 36 0.49 38.37 -13.53
C HIS A 36 -0.96 37.90 -13.41
N CYS A 37 -1.93 38.76 -13.74
CA CYS A 37 -3.35 38.45 -13.59
C CYS A 37 -4.17 38.69 -14.85
N ASP A 38 -3.53 39.14 -15.93
CA ASP A 38 -4.14 39.48 -17.24
C ASP A 38 -5.32 40.46 -17.15
N HIS A 39 -5.47 41.16 -16.02
CA HIS A 39 -6.47 42.19 -15.84
C HIS A 39 -6.04 43.52 -16.47
N HIS A 40 -7.04 44.25 -16.97
CA HIS A 40 -6.89 45.51 -17.67
C HIS A 40 -7.08 46.65 -16.69
N PHE A 41 -6.09 47.54 -16.56
CA PHE A 41 -6.16 48.63 -15.61
C PHE A 41 -6.03 49.98 -16.32
N CYS A 42 -6.81 50.97 -15.89
CA CYS A 42 -6.50 52.36 -16.20
C CYS A 42 -5.21 52.78 -15.46
N HIS A 43 -4.64 53.92 -15.85
CA HIS A 43 -3.36 54.38 -15.28
C HIS A 43 -3.35 54.45 -13.75
N ASP A 44 -4.43 54.95 -13.14
CA ASP A 44 -4.50 55.13 -11.67
C ASP A 44 -4.61 53.79 -10.94
N HIS A 45 -5.46 52.88 -11.42
CA HIS A 45 -5.59 51.55 -10.83
C HIS A 45 -4.40 50.63 -11.13
N ALA A 46 -3.66 50.87 -12.22
CA ALA A 46 -2.40 50.16 -12.48
C ALA A 46 -1.35 50.50 -11.42
N ASN A 47 -1.22 51.78 -11.06
CA ASN A 47 -0.34 52.23 -9.99
C ASN A 47 -0.79 51.72 -8.62
N GLU A 48 -2.09 51.71 -8.35
CA GLU A 48 -2.64 51.16 -7.09
C GLU A 48 -2.38 49.65 -6.98
N HIS A 49 -2.62 48.90 -8.08
CA HIS A 49 -2.33 47.48 -8.16
C HIS A 49 -0.83 47.19 -8.00
N GLU A 50 0.05 47.97 -8.65
CA GLU A 50 1.50 47.85 -8.49
C GLU A 50 1.95 48.12 -7.06
N ASN A 51 1.36 49.12 -6.40
CA ASN A 51 1.61 49.41 -4.99
C ASN A 51 1.14 48.26 -4.08
N GLN A 52 -0.04 47.68 -4.32
CA GLN A 52 -0.54 46.53 -3.56
C GLN A 52 0.34 45.28 -3.75
N CYS A 53 0.78 45.01 -4.98
CA CYS A 53 1.75 43.94 -5.25
C CYS A 53 3.11 44.21 -4.58
N SER A 54 3.57 45.45 -4.61
CA SER A 54 4.84 45.86 -3.99
C SER A 54 4.77 45.80 -2.45
N GLN A 55 3.61 46.04 -1.86
CA GLN A 55 3.38 45.93 -0.41
C GLN A 55 3.26 44.48 0.06
N SER A 56 2.71 43.58 -0.75
CA SER A 56 2.57 42.15 -0.41
C SER A 56 3.87 41.35 -0.62
N ARG A 57 4.75 41.78 -1.53
CA ARG A 57 6.02 41.10 -1.85
C ARG A 57 6.96 40.91 -0.65
N PRO A 58 7.22 41.93 0.22
CA PRO A 58 8.01 41.74 1.44
C PRO A 58 7.42 40.69 2.40
N HIS A 59 6.09 40.62 2.51
CA HIS A 59 5.43 39.61 3.35
C HIS A 59 5.66 38.18 2.82
N LEU A 60 5.53 38.00 1.50
CA LEU A 60 5.76 36.70 0.85
C LEU A 60 7.22 36.25 0.96
N ILE A 61 8.18 37.15 0.70
CA ILE A 61 9.61 36.87 0.87
C ILE A 61 9.90 36.48 2.32
N ASN A 62 9.41 37.25 3.30
CA ASN A 62 9.58 36.92 4.71
C ASN A 62 8.91 35.59 5.09
N THR A 63 7.78 35.24 4.48
CA THR A 63 7.13 33.94 4.69
C THR A 63 7.97 32.80 4.11
N ILE A 64 8.51 32.97 2.91
CA ILE A 64 9.44 32.01 2.27
C ILE A 64 10.69 31.85 3.13
N ASP A 65 11.29 32.94 3.59
CA ASP A 65 12.49 32.92 4.43
C ASP A 65 12.21 32.21 5.76
N LYS A 66 11.08 32.50 6.40
CA LYS A 66 10.63 31.80 7.62
C LYS A 66 10.42 30.31 7.38
N LEU A 67 9.82 29.93 6.25
CA LEU A 67 9.64 28.54 5.87
C LEU A 67 10.99 27.86 5.58
N GLY A 68 11.91 28.56 4.93
CA GLY A 68 13.28 28.08 4.67
C GLY A 68 14.07 27.85 5.96
N VAL A 69 13.97 28.77 6.92
CA VAL A 69 14.57 28.59 8.26
C VAL A 69 13.94 27.40 8.98
N ARG A 70 12.60 27.29 8.97
CA ARG A 70 11.91 26.14 9.57
C ARG A 70 12.37 24.83 8.94
N LEU A 71 12.41 24.75 7.62
CA LEU A 71 12.85 23.57 6.89
C LEU A 71 14.28 23.17 7.26
N SER A 72 15.16 24.15 7.40
CA SER A 72 16.56 23.94 7.81
C SER A 72 16.71 23.49 9.26
N SER A 73 15.72 23.76 10.11
CA SER A 73 15.70 23.40 11.54
C SER A 73 14.86 22.16 11.86
N ILE A 74 14.20 21.55 10.87
CA ILE A 74 13.42 20.34 11.10
C ILE A 74 14.42 19.19 11.31
N GLU A 75 14.40 18.63 12.52
CA GLU A 75 15.01 17.35 12.82
C GLU A 75 13.87 16.33 12.92
N PRO A 76 13.68 15.49 11.88
CA PRO A 76 12.55 14.56 11.86
C PRO A 76 12.65 13.56 13.01
N TYR A 77 11.57 13.42 13.79
CA TYR A 77 11.47 12.39 14.84
C TYR A 77 11.72 10.97 14.33
N CYS A 78 11.52 10.71 13.03
CA CYS A 78 11.85 9.42 12.42
C CYS A 78 13.35 9.09 12.47
N LEU A 79 14.25 10.08 12.54
CA LEU A 79 15.69 9.84 12.72
C LEU A 79 15.98 9.22 14.09
N GLU A 80 15.33 9.70 15.15
CA GLU A 80 15.45 9.10 16.49
C GLU A 80 14.90 7.66 16.51
N GLN A 81 13.78 7.42 15.81
CA GLN A 81 13.23 6.07 15.68
C GLN A 81 14.16 5.13 14.93
N LEU A 82 14.76 5.58 13.82
CA LEU A 82 15.76 4.83 13.06
C LEU A 82 16.99 4.53 13.92
N GLU A 83 17.44 5.49 14.72
CA GLU A 83 18.56 5.31 15.64
C GLU A 83 18.26 4.31 16.77
N ARG A 84 17.04 4.35 17.31
CA ARG A 84 16.57 3.36 18.27
C ARG A 84 16.50 1.97 17.63
N TRP A 85 15.88 1.86 16.45
CA TRP A 85 15.79 0.60 15.70
C TRP A 85 17.19 0.03 15.42
N ARG A 86 18.13 0.88 14.99
CA ARG A 86 19.54 0.50 14.77
C ARG A 86 20.16 -0.06 16.04
N SER A 87 19.98 0.61 17.17
CA SER A 87 20.53 0.20 18.46
C SER A 87 19.96 -1.14 18.93
N GLU A 88 18.65 -1.33 18.81
CA GLU A 88 17.95 -2.58 19.15
C GLU A 88 18.36 -3.74 18.25
N ALA A 89 18.53 -3.49 16.95
CA ALA A 89 19.02 -4.49 15.99
C ALA A 89 20.44 -4.95 16.35
N TYR A 90 21.35 -4.03 16.66
CA TYR A 90 22.69 -4.38 17.12
C TYR A 90 22.67 -5.20 18.41
N GLN A 91 21.82 -4.82 19.37
CA GLN A 91 21.67 -5.58 20.61
C GLN A 91 21.18 -7.01 20.34
N SER A 92 20.20 -7.17 19.45
CA SER A 92 19.64 -8.47 19.07
C SER A 92 20.67 -9.36 18.37
N ILE A 93 21.47 -8.79 17.46
CA ILE A 93 22.58 -9.49 16.79
C ILE A 93 23.62 -9.94 17.82
N ASN A 94 24.02 -9.05 18.73
CA ASN A 94 25.00 -9.37 19.77
C ASN A 94 24.50 -10.47 20.71
N GLN A 95 23.23 -10.42 21.12
CA GLN A 95 22.62 -11.47 21.94
C GLN A 95 22.62 -12.82 21.22
N TYR A 96 22.26 -12.84 19.93
CA TYR A 96 22.30 -14.05 19.12
C TYR A 96 23.71 -14.61 19.00
N CYS A 97 24.71 -13.77 18.69
CA CYS A 97 26.11 -14.18 18.59
C CYS A 97 26.61 -14.76 19.92
N ASN A 98 26.38 -14.07 21.04
CA ASN A 98 26.78 -14.55 22.37
C ASN A 98 26.13 -15.89 22.71
N LYS A 99 24.84 -16.06 22.42
CA LYS A 99 24.14 -17.33 22.61
C LYS A 99 24.76 -18.44 21.77
N LYS A 100 25.08 -18.19 20.49
CA LYS A 100 25.72 -19.17 19.62
C LYS A 100 27.14 -19.50 20.05
N CYS A 101 27.93 -18.53 20.51
CA CYS A 101 29.25 -18.79 21.09
C CYS A 101 29.14 -19.68 22.32
N TYR A 102 28.17 -19.42 23.20
CA TYR A 102 27.93 -20.28 24.36
C TYR A 102 27.54 -21.70 23.96
N ASP A 103 26.56 -21.86 23.07
CA ASP A 103 26.04 -23.15 22.64
C ASP A 103 27.09 -24.01 21.92
N LEU A 104 27.90 -23.38 21.08
CA LEU A 104 28.86 -24.08 20.22
C LEU A 104 30.22 -24.32 20.90
N VAL A 105 30.64 -23.42 21.79
CA VAL A 105 31.99 -23.43 22.37
C VAL A 105 31.96 -23.64 23.88
N GLU A 106 31.38 -22.71 24.64
CA GLU A 106 31.51 -22.74 26.11
C GLU A 106 30.84 -23.97 26.73
N LYS A 107 29.67 -24.38 26.23
CA LYS A 107 29.00 -25.59 26.71
C LYS A 107 29.84 -26.85 26.48
N LYS A 108 30.49 -26.97 25.32
CA LYS A 108 31.37 -28.10 25.01
C LYS A 108 32.63 -28.08 25.88
N LYS A 109 33.20 -26.89 26.08
CA LYS A 109 34.35 -26.68 26.96
C LYS A 109 34.05 -27.08 28.40
N GLN A 110 32.91 -26.67 28.95
CA GLN A 110 32.47 -27.06 30.29
C GLN A 110 32.29 -28.57 30.42
N TYR A 111 31.70 -29.21 29.41
CA TYR A 111 31.54 -30.66 29.38
C TYR A 111 32.89 -31.38 29.37
N LEU A 112 33.84 -30.95 28.54
CA LEU A 112 35.19 -31.52 28.51
C LEU A 112 35.95 -31.30 29.83
N GLN A 113 35.77 -30.14 30.48
CA GLN A 113 36.35 -29.88 31.80
C GLN A 113 35.81 -30.85 32.86
N GLN A 114 34.52 -31.18 32.81
CA GLN A 114 33.91 -32.17 33.72
C GLN A 114 34.41 -33.59 33.43
N GLU A 115 34.48 -34.00 32.16
CA GLU A 115 35.05 -35.30 31.78
C GLU A 115 36.50 -35.42 32.27
N LEU A 116 37.31 -34.37 32.11
CA LEU A 116 38.70 -34.35 32.55
C LEU A 116 38.84 -34.42 34.07
N ALA A 117 37.96 -33.76 34.82
CA ALA A 117 37.92 -33.88 36.28
C ALA A 117 37.59 -35.30 36.73
N LEU A 118 36.59 -35.94 36.11
CA LEU A 118 36.22 -37.33 36.43
C LEU A 118 37.35 -38.31 36.09
N THR A 119 38.01 -38.15 34.95
CA THR A 119 39.17 -38.99 34.58
C THR A 119 40.32 -38.83 35.56
N ARG A 120 40.52 -37.60 36.09
CA ARG A 120 41.51 -37.34 37.14
C ARG A 120 41.15 -38.05 38.46
N ASP A 121 39.89 -37.99 38.88
CA ASP A 121 39.44 -38.67 40.10
C ASP A 121 39.64 -40.19 39.99
N LYS A 122 39.30 -40.79 38.84
CA LYS A 122 39.54 -42.23 38.55
C LYS A 122 41.03 -42.60 38.63
N LEU A 123 41.91 -41.71 38.15
CA LEU A 123 43.36 -41.91 38.21
C LEU A 123 43.86 -41.90 39.66
N ASP A 124 43.41 -40.94 40.45
CA ASP A 124 43.78 -40.83 41.87
C ASP A 124 43.27 -42.03 42.70
N GLU A 125 42.14 -42.63 42.33
CA GLU A 125 41.63 -43.90 42.91
C GLU A 125 42.48 -45.10 42.48
N SER A 126 42.78 -45.23 41.18
CA SER A 126 43.57 -46.35 40.64
C SER A 126 44.99 -46.40 41.21
N ILE A 127 45.60 -45.24 41.51
CA ILE A 127 46.91 -45.13 42.17
C ILE A 127 46.86 -45.68 43.61
N LYS A 128 45.73 -45.53 44.31
CA LYS A 128 45.54 -46.04 45.69
C LYS A 128 45.30 -47.55 45.72
N GLU A 129 44.64 -48.09 44.69
CA GLU A 129 44.20 -49.50 44.66
C GLU A 129 45.16 -50.45 43.93
N GLN A 130 46.22 -49.94 43.28
CA GLN A 130 47.24 -50.72 42.54
C GLN A 130 46.66 -51.62 41.43
N ASP A 131 45.67 -51.12 40.69
CA ASP A 131 44.84 -51.93 39.79
C ASP A 131 45.13 -51.72 38.28
N GLU A 132 44.67 -52.66 37.43
CA GLU A 132 44.90 -52.71 35.96
C GLU A 132 44.13 -51.64 35.14
N MET A 133 43.56 -50.61 35.80
CA MET A 133 42.68 -49.59 35.18
C MET A 133 43.38 -48.55 34.28
N TYR A 134 44.72 -48.56 34.21
CA TYR A 134 45.50 -47.58 33.44
C TYR A 134 45.15 -47.53 31.95
N ASN A 135 44.85 -48.68 31.33
CA ASN A 135 44.48 -48.72 29.90
C ASN A 135 43.14 -48.00 29.62
N GLN A 136 42.21 -48.02 30.57
CA GLN A 136 40.93 -47.33 30.42
C GLN A 136 41.09 -45.82 30.61
N ILE A 137 41.93 -45.39 31.55
CA ILE A 137 42.24 -43.97 31.77
C ILE A 137 42.97 -43.38 30.56
N ASP A 138 43.95 -44.09 30.00
CA ASP A 138 44.66 -43.67 28.79
C ASP A 138 43.70 -43.54 27.60
N HIS A 139 42.75 -44.48 27.46
CA HIS A 139 41.69 -44.38 26.46
C HIS A 139 40.79 -43.14 26.66
N ASP A 140 40.35 -42.87 27.90
CA ASP A 140 39.51 -41.71 28.22
C ASP A 140 40.27 -40.39 27.94
N ILE A 141 41.58 -40.31 28.22
CA ILE A 141 42.43 -39.15 27.90
C ILE A 141 42.52 -38.93 26.39
N ASN A 142 42.83 -39.97 25.62
CA ASN A 142 42.92 -39.90 24.16
C ASN A 142 41.59 -39.43 23.54
N LEU A 143 40.44 -39.88 24.06
CA LEU A 143 39.13 -39.42 23.60
C LEU A 143 38.89 -37.94 23.92
N ILE A 144 39.30 -37.46 25.09
CA ILE A 144 39.20 -36.03 25.45
C ILE A 144 40.09 -35.19 24.53
N GLU A 145 41.31 -35.63 24.23
CA GLU A 145 42.22 -34.94 23.29
C GLU A 145 41.60 -34.81 21.89
N ILE A 146 41.01 -35.88 21.35
CA ILE A 146 40.32 -35.84 20.05
C ILE A 146 39.20 -34.80 20.06
N LYS A 147 38.33 -34.81 21.09
CA LYS A 147 37.23 -33.83 21.21
C LYS A 147 37.74 -32.39 21.37
N LEU A 148 38.90 -32.20 21.99
CA LEU A 148 39.52 -30.88 22.17
C LEU A 148 40.08 -30.36 20.83
N VAL A 149 40.75 -31.21 20.06
CA VAL A 149 41.20 -30.90 18.69
C VAL A 149 40.00 -30.54 17.79
N GLU A 150 38.90 -31.28 17.88
CA GLU A 150 37.67 -30.96 17.14
C GLU A 150 37.11 -29.56 17.50
N LEU A 151 37.18 -29.19 18.78
CA LEU A 151 36.72 -27.88 19.24
C LEU A 151 37.65 -26.75 18.79
N GLU A 152 38.96 -26.95 18.86
CA GLU A 152 39.98 -26.00 18.37
C GLU A 152 39.87 -25.73 16.87
N HIS A 153 39.53 -26.77 16.10
CA HIS A 153 39.41 -26.68 14.65
C HIS A 153 37.97 -26.45 14.18
N LEU A 154 37.06 -26.06 15.08
CA LEU A 154 35.67 -25.78 14.74
C LEU A 154 35.58 -24.65 13.72
N ARG A 155 35.13 -24.97 12.50
CA ARG A 155 34.89 -24.00 11.43
C ARG A 155 33.41 -23.74 11.25
N LEU A 156 33.01 -22.48 11.32
CA LEU A 156 31.64 -22.06 11.11
C LEU A 156 31.45 -21.61 9.66
N LYS A 157 30.40 -22.11 9.02
CA LYS A 157 29.91 -21.57 7.76
C LYS A 157 28.83 -20.54 8.06
N LEU A 158 29.19 -19.27 8.01
CA LEU A 158 28.23 -18.16 8.19
C LEU A 158 27.59 -17.82 6.85
N ARG A 159 26.26 -17.62 6.87
CA ARG A 159 25.53 -17.03 5.74
C ARG A 159 25.48 -15.52 5.94
N PRO A 160 25.52 -14.73 4.86
CA PRO A 160 25.39 -13.28 4.97
C PRO A 160 24.00 -12.92 5.52
N LEU A 161 23.94 -11.88 6.36
CA LEU A 161 22.70 -11.25 6.76
C LEU A 161 22.25 -10.33 5.62
N ILE A 162 21.12 -10.63 5.00
CA ILE A 162 20.52 -9.81 3.94
C ILE A 162 19.49 -8.91 4.60
N ILE A 163 19.66 -7.60 4.44
CA ILE A 163 18.71 -6.58 4.91
C ILE A 163 17.84 -6.22 3.72
N ASP A 164 16.53 -6.42 3.86
CA ASP A 164 15.54 -6.04 2.83
C ASP A 164 15.42 -4.51 2.76
N GLU A 165 15.33 -3.96 1.55
CA GLU A 165 15.16 -2.51 1.35
C GLU A 165 13.83 -1.99 1.91
N ASN A 166 12.84 -2.85 2.06
CA ASN A 166 11.51 -2.54 2.61
C ASN A 166 11.43 -2.80 4.12
N LEU A 167 12.55 -3.02 4.81
CA LEU A 167 12.54 -3.30 6.25
C LEU A 167 12.13 -2.10 7.09
N VAL A 168 12.32 -0.88 6.59
CA VAL A 168 11.85 0.35 7.22
C VAL A 168 11.01 1.12 6.21
N THR A 169 9.70 1.17 6.45
CA THR A 169 8.75 1.91 5.62
C THR A 169 8.20 3.13 6.35
N SER A 170 7.81 4.16 5.59
CA SER A 170 7.17 5.34 6.16
C SER A 170 5.76 4.97 6.63
N GLN A 171 5.51 5.10 7.93
CA GLN A 171 4.18 4.94 8.46
C GLN A 171 3.37 6.21 8.21
N CYS A 172 2.70 6.28 7.05
CA CYS A 172 1.82 7.41 6.77
C CYS A 172 0.46 7.19 7.43
N LEU A 173 0.21 7.85 8.56
CA LEU A 173 -1.13 7.96 9.12
C LEU A 173 -1.92 8.95 8.28
N LEU A 174 -2.74 8.45 7.37
CA LEU A 174 -3.47 9.26 6.41
C LEU A 174 -4.79 9.76 7.01
N PRO A 175 -4.96 11.05 7.34
CA PRO A 175 -6.28 11.56 7.59
C PRO A 175 -7.05 11.65 6.27
N LEU A 176 -7.76 10.59 5.90
CA LEU A 176 -8.66 10.59 4.73
C LEU A 176 -10.00 11.28 5.01
N ALA A 177 -10.07 12.10 6.07
CA ALA A 177 -11.32 12.67 6.57
C ALA A 177 -12.04 13.56 5.54
N HIS A 178 -11.30 14.21 4.64
CA HIS A 178 -11.88 15.07 3.60
C HIS A 178 -11.26 14.75 2.24
N PRO A 179 -12.08 14.60 1.17
CA PRO A 179 -11.57 14.47 -0.17
C PRO A 179 -10.97 15.79 -0.65
N ASN A 180 -9.84 15.70 -1.35
CA ASN A 180 -9.23 16.79 -2.08
C ASN A 180 -10.11 17.21 -3.27
N TYR A 181 -10.78 16.24 -3.88
CA TYR A 181 -11.66 16.45 -5.02
C TYR A 181 -12.85 15.50 -4.99
N THR A 182 -14.02 16.00 -5.39
CA THR A 182 -15.26 15.22 -5.46
C THR A 182 -15.87 15.36 -6.83
N ILE A 183 -16.12 14.22 -7.47
CA ILE A 183 -16.83 14.13 -8.75
C ILE A 183 -18.23 13.62 -8.47
N HIS A 184 -19.24 14.39 -8.85
CA HIS A 184 -20.63 13.97 -8.73
C HIS A 184 -21.04 13.05 -9.87
N ILE A 185 -20.62 11.78 -9.77
CA ILE A 185 -21.06 10.68 -10.62
C ILE A 185 -21.81 9.71 -9.74
N LYS A 186 -23.09 9.49 -10.03
CA LYS A 186 -23.86 8.45 -9.38
C LYS A 186 -23.38 7.09 -9.87
N SER A 187 -22.96 6.24 -8.95
CA SER A 187 -22.54 4.88 -9.28
C SER A 187 -23.74 4.03 -9.69
N GLY A 188 -23.53 3.12 -10.64
CA GLY A 188 -24.52 2.11 -11.03
C GLY A 188 -24.66 1.00 -9.97
N ASN A 189 -23.54 0.54 -9.41
CA ASN A 189 -23.51 -0.57 -8.47
C ASN A 189 -22.39 -0.44 -7.42
N GLU A 190 -22.48 -1.28 -6.39
CA GLU A 190 -21.44 -1.48 -5.40
C GLU A 190 -20.29 -2.25 -6.08
N SER A 191 -19.12 -1.62 -6.20
CA SER A 191 -17.87 -2.21 -6.71
C SER A 191 -17.59 -2.15 -8.20
N SER A 192 -17.70 -0.94 -8.73
CA SER A 192 -17.54 -0.65 -10.14
C SER A 192 -16.39 0.31 -10.42
N ILE A 193 -15.31 0.31 -9.60
CA ILE A 193 -14.12 1.11 -9.91
C ILE A 193 -12.89 0.23 -10.13
N GLY A 194 -12.10 0.59 -11.13
CA GLY A 194 -10.77 0.05 -11.35
C GLY A 194 -9.89 1.13 -11.93
N SER A 195 -8.61 1.12 -11.59
CA SER A 195 -7.64 2.13 -11.97
C SER A 195 -6.45 1.51 -12.68
N ASN A 196 -5.88 2.27 -13.62
CA ASN A 196 -4.53 2.08 -14.12
C ASN A 196 -3.74 3.39 -13.96
N GLU A 197 -2.50 3.47 -14.43
CA GLU A 197 -1.66 4.66 -14.27
C GLU A 197 -2.17 5.92 -14.98
N ARG A 198 -3.12 5.81 -15.91
CA ARG A 198 -3.62 6.93 -16.73
C ARG A 198 -5.08 7.27 -16.45
N HIS A 199 -5.87 6.23 -16.21
CA HIS A 199 -7.31 6.29 -16.23
C HIS A 199 -7.94 5.59 -15.04
N LEU A 200 -9.09 6.12 -14.63
CA LEU A 200 -10.01 5.47 -13.71
C LEU A 200 -11.24 5.03 -14.52
N LEU A 201 -11.54 3.74 -14.50
CA LEU A 201 -12.74 3.16 -15.10
C LEU A 201 -13.83 3.03 -14.03
N VAL A 202 -14.99 3.61 -14.28
CA VAL A 202 -16.13 3.59 -13.35
C VAL A 202 -17.43 3.22 -14.06
N GLU A 203 -18.28 2.40 -13.43
CA GLU A 203 -19.67 2.23 -13.87
C GLU A 203 -20.57 3.33 -13.29
N ARG A 204 -21.17 4.13 -14.18
CA ARG A 204 -22.15 5.15 -13.86
C ARG A 204 -23.59 4.61 -13.89
N GLU A 205 -24.46 5.24 -13.12
CA GLU A 205 -25.92 5.06 -13.18
C GLU A 205 -26.41 5.08 -14.64
N GLY A 206 -27.22 4.10 -15.00
CA GLY A 206 -27.65 3.88 -16.40
C GLY A 206 -26.76 2.89 -17.17
N LYS A 207 -25.86 2.17 -16.48
CA LYS A 207 -25.00 1.11 -17.02
C LYS A 207 -24.08 1.59 -18.14
N HIS A 208 -23.33 2.65 -17.85
CA HIS A 208 -22.28 3.12 -18.74
C HIS A 208 -20.93 2.96 -18.05
N LEU A 209 -19.93 2.51 -18.81
CA LEU A 209 -18.54 2.51 -18.41
C LEU A 209 -17.93 3.85 -18.80
N CYS A 210 -17.52 4.63 -17.82
CA CYS A 210 -16.87 5.92 -18.00
C CYS A 210 -15.38 5.80 -17.71
N LEU A 211 -14.57 6.29 -18.64
CA LEU A 211 -13.13 6.43 -18.45
C LEU A 211 -12.84 7.88 -18.04
N LEU A 212 -12.19 8.08 -16.89
CA LEU A 212 -11.77 9.38 -16.40
C LEU A 212 -10.26 9.53 -16.51
N ASP A 213 -9.78 10.70 -16.94
CA ASP A 213 -8.36 11.05 -16.92
C ASP A 213 -7.90 11.63 -15.58
N ARG A 214 -6.59 11.88 -15.45
CA ARG A 214 -5.98 12.51 -14.27
C ARG A 214 -6.51 13.91 -13.94
N ASN A 215 -7.14 14.59 -14.89
CA ASN A 215 -7.82 15.87 -14.66
C ASN A 215 -9.28 15.68 -14.20
N PHE A 216 -9.68 14.43 -13.97
CA PHE A 216 -11.02 14.05 -13.52
C PHE A 216 -12.12 14.38 -14.52
N THR A 217 -11.78 14.39 -15.80
CA THR A 217 -12.71 14.59 -16.89
C THR A 217 -13.05 13.26 -17.52
N ILE A 218 -14.32 13.08 -17.89
CA ILE A 218 -14.75 11.90 -18.64
C ILE A 218 -14.18 12.03 -20.05
N VAL A 219 -13.20 11.21 -20.38
CA VAL A 219 -12.58 11.20 -21.71
C VAL A 219 -13.36 10.36 -22.70
N SER A 220 -14.03 9.32 -22.21
CA SER A 220 -14.82 8.42 -23.05
C SER A 220 -15.87 7.67 -22.23
N GLU A 221 -16.95 7.27 -22.88
CA GLU A 221 -18.06 6.57 -22.27
C GLU A 221 -18.66 5.56 -23.26
N ILE A 222 -18.88 4.33 -22.82
CA ILE A 222 -19.58 3.30 -23.60
C ILE A 222 -20.70 2.67 -22.77
N PRO A 223 -21.80 2.21 -23.40
CA PRO A 223 -22.81 1.47 -22.69
C PRO A 223 -22.34 0.06 -22.30
N PHE A 224 -22.83 -0.47 -21.18
CA PHE A 224 -22.54 -1.80 -20.67
C PHE A 224 -23.84 -2.56 -20.38
N TYR A 225 -24.19 -3.53 -21.24
CA TYR A 225 -25.46 -4.25 -21.15
C TYR A 225 -25.35 -5.65 -20.54
N HIS A 226 -24.19 -6.01 -19.99
CA HIS A 226 -23.84 -7.39 -19.66
C HIS A 226 -24.10 -7.78 -18.19
N GLY A 227 -25.07 -7.13 -17.54
CA GLY A 227 -25.45 -7.45 -16.17
C GLY A 227 -24.94 -6.45 -15.16
N VAL A 228 -24.58 -6.94 -13.97
CA VAL A 228 -24.11 -6.15 -12.84
C VAL A 228 -22.60 -6.37 -12.70
N ILE A 229 -21.84 -5.28 -12.58
CA ILE A 229 -20.39 -5.35 -12.36
C ILE A 229 -20.14 -5.55 -10.86
N HIS A 230 -19.39 -6.60 -10.53
CA HIS A 230 -19.01 -6.90 -9.14
C HIS A 230 -17.56 -6.56 -8.83
N SER A 231 -16.71 -6.47 -9.85
CA SER A 231 -15.32 -6.09 -9.69
C SER A 231 -14.74 -5.58 -11.01
N ILE A 232 -13.88 -4.58 -10.90
CA ILE A 232 -13.01 -4.14 -11.98
C ILE A 232 -11.57 -4.19 -11.45
N CYS A 233 -10.66 -4.79 -12.19
CA CYS A 233 -9.24 -4.70 -11.89
C CYS A 233 -8.43 -4.42 -13.17
N TRP A 234 -7.23 -3.88 -13.01
CA TRP A 234 -6.31 -3.66 -14.11
C TRP A 234 -5.26 -4.77 -14.12
N SER A 235 -4.93 -5.26 -15.32
CA SER A 235 -3.78 -6.14 -15.52
C SER A 235 -2.68 -5.41 -16.26
N SER A 236 -1.51 -5.29 -15.62
CA SER A 236 -0.30 -4.74 -16.22
C SER A 236 0.30 -5.62 -17.32
N VAL A 237 -0.02 -6.92 -17.34
CA VAL A 237 0.49 -7.89 -18.32
C VAL A 237 -0.14 -7.72 -19.68
N ILE A 238 -1.47 -7.70 -19.70
CA ILE A 238 -2.23 -7.56 -20.94
C ILE A 238 -2.55 -6.09 -21.25
N HIS A 239 -2.24 -5.18 -20.32
CA HIS A 239 -2.55 -3.74 -20.39
C HIS A 239 -4.04 -3.48 -20.63
N ARG A 240 -4.92 -4.18 -19.93
CA ARG A 240 -6.38 -4.05 -20.10
C ARG A 240 -7.08 -4.11 -18.75
N PHE A 241 -8.26 -3.50 -18.69
CA PHE A 241 -9.17 -3.69 -17.57
C PHE A 241 -9.88 -5.05 -17.70
N ILE A 242 -10.05 -5.72 -16.57
CA ILE A 242 -10.81 -6.96 -16.43
C ILE A 242 -12.06 -6.61 -15.62
N ILE A 243 -13.23 -6.82 -16.22
CA ILE A 243 -14.53 -6.51 -15.65
C ILE A 243 -15.23 -7.83 -15.34
N VAL A 244 -15.59 -8.03 -14.08
CA VAL A 244 -16.22 -9.25 -13.59
C VAL A 244 -17.68 -9.01 -13.31
N THR A 245 -18.52 -9.84 -13.92
CA THR A 245 -19.94 -10.01 -13.59
C THR A 245 -20.14 -11.41 -13.00
N PHE A 246 -21.34 -11.76 -12.53
CA PHE A 246 -21.59 -13.11 -12.01
C PHE A 246 -21.22 -14.23 -12.99
N LYS A 247 -21.63 -14.11 -14.26
CA LYS A 247 -21.51 -15.20 -15.24
C LYS A 247 -20.43 -14.98 -16.29
N GLN A 248 -20.01 -13.74 -16.51
CA GLN A 248 -19.11 -13.39 -17.60
C GLN A 248 -18.01 -12.46 -17.12
N ILE A 249 -16.86 -12.59 -17.77
CA ILE A 249 -15.71 -11.74 -17.55
C ILE A 249 -15.42 -11.05 -18.86
N PHE A 250 -15.17 -9.75 -18.81
CA PHE A 250 -14.87 -8.94 -19.99
C PHE A 250 -13.49 -8.33 -19.88
N ILE A 251 -12.84 -8.20 -21.02
CA ILE A 251 -11.60 -7.47 -21.21
C ILE A 251 -11.94 -6.16 -21.90
N PHE A 252 -11.55 -5.05 -21.28
CA PHE A 252 -11.81 -3.71 -21.76
C PHE A 252 -10.50 -2.98 -22.08
N ASP A 253 -10.43 -2.49 -23.32
CA ASP A 253 -9.33 -1.70 -23.86
C ASP A 253 -9.60 -0.22 -23.70
N ASP A 254 -8.80 0.46 -22.86
CA ASP A 254 -8.96 1.88 -22.58
C ASP A 254 -8.47 2.80 -23.71
N GLU A 255 -7.66 2.29 -24.64
CA GLU A 255 -7.21 3.06 -25.80
C GLU A 255 -8.22 2.98 -26.95
N THR A 256 -8.75 1.78 -27.23
CA THR A 256 -9.68 1.57 -28.34
C THR A 256 -11.15 1.62 -27.93
N MET A 257 -11.43 1.65 -26.62
CA MET A 257 -12.78 1.54 -26.04
C MET A 257 -13.51 0.25 -26.45
N VAL A 258 -12.77 -0.83 -26.72
CA VAL A 258 -13.33 -2.11 -27.15
C VAL A 258 -13.55 -2.99 -25.93
N LEU A 259 -14.76 -3.55 -25.84
CA LEU A 259 -15.14 -4.55 -24.85
C LEU A 259 -15.22 -5.92 -25.52
N SER A 260 -14.51 -6.90 -24.98
CA SER A 260 -14.51 -8.28 -25.46
C SER A 260 -14.74 -9.26 -24.32
N GLU A 261 -15.40 -10.38 -24.59
CA GLU A 261 -15.61 -11.44 -23.60
C GLU A 261 -14.35 -12.29 -23.42
N CYS A 262 -14.03 -12.61 -22.16
CA CYS A 262 -12.93 -13.48 -21.78
C CYS A 262 -13.34 -14.96 -21.90
N SER A 263 -12.39 -15.85 -22.16
CA SER A 263 -12.60 -17.29 -22.32
C SER A 263 -12.85 -18.06 -21.00
N ILE A 264 -12.76 -17.40 -19.84
CA ILE A 264 -13.02 -18.05 -18.54
C ILE A 264 -14.48 -18.51 -18.45
N SER A 265 -14.69 -19.74 -18.00
CA SER A 265 -15.99 -20.41 -18.00
C SER A 265 -17.07 -19.65 -17.19
N ALA A 266 -18.28 -19.63 -17.75
CA ALA A 266 -19.48 -19.05 -17.14
C ALA A 266 -20.22 -19.95 -16.13
N ASN A 267 -19.65 -21.12 -15.79
CA ASN A 267 -20.32 -22.09 -14.92
C ASN A 267 -20.29 -21.72 -13.42
N THR A 268 -19.43 -20.77 -13.05
CA THR A 268 -19.24 -20.33 -11.67
C THR A 268 -19.80 -18.92 -11.52
N ASP A 269 -20.41 -18.63 -10.38
CA ASP A 269 -20.78 -17.25 -10.02
C ASP A 269 -19.56 -16.53 -9.45
N TRP A 270 -19.01 -15.61 -10.24
CA TRP A 270 -17.85 -14.81 -9.87
C TRP A 270 -18.26 -13.62 -9.00
N TRP A 271 -17.38 -13.26 -8.06
CA TRP A 271 -17.60 -12.17 -7.12
C TRP A 271 -16.55 -11.09 -7.24
N ARG A 272 -15.29 -11.41 -6.90
CA ARG A 272 -14.22 -10.39 -6.79
C ARG A 272 -13.02 -10.80 -7.57
N SER A 273 -12.26 -9.80 -8.01
CA SER A 273 -11.06 -10.00 -8.78
C SER A 273 -9.92 -9.11 -8.32
N THR A 274 -8.71 -9.63 -8.46
CA THR A 274 -7.48 -8.85 -8.37
C THR A 274 -6.40 -9.47 -9.24
N CYS A 275 -5.44 -8.66 -9.68
CA CYS A 275 -4.33 -9.12 -10.49
C CYS A 275 -3.02 -8.97 -9.71
N SER A 276 -2.17 -9.98 -9.86
CA SER A 276 -0.73 -9.85 -9.68
C SER A 276 -0.04 -9.58 -11.03
N ASP A 277 1.28 -9.66 -11.05
CA ASP A 277 2.10 -9.48 -12.25
C ASP A 277 1.92 -10.57 -13.31
N ASP A 278 1.29 -11.70 -13.00
CA ASP A 278 1.01 -12.76 -13.99
C ASP A 278 -0.21 -13.62 -13.70
N VAL A 279 -0.82 -13.47 -12.53
CA VAL A 279 -2.01 -14.23 -12.14
C VAL A 279 -3.20 -13.32 -11.91
N LEU A 280 -4.34 -13.70 -12.49
CA LEU A 280 -5.67 -13.21 -12.11
C LEU A 280 -6.23 -14.12 -11.01
N PHE A 281 -6.59 -13.52 -9.88
CA PHE A 281 -7.31 -14.18 -8.81
C PHE A 281 -8.80 -13.84 -8.90
N LEU A 282 -9.66 -14.85 -8.83
CA LEU A 282 -11.11 -14.70 -8.82
C LEU A 282 -11.73 -15.41 -7.62
N SER A 283 -12.60 -14.72 -6.87
CA SER A 283 -13.40 -15.35 -5.82
C SER A 283 -14.81 -15.71 -6.28
N THR A 284 -15.42 -16.73 -5.66
CA THR A 284 -16.80 -17.15 -5.95
C THR A 284 -17.82 -16.46 -5.04
N ALA A 285 -19.02 -16.25 -5.58
CA ALA A 285 -20.13 -15.55 -4.90
C ALA A 285 -21.00 -16.51 -4.07
N GLU A 286 -20.37 -17.25 -3.16
CA GLU A 286 -21.05 -18.25 -2.33
C GLU A 286 -20.48 -18.30 -0.90
N TRP A 287 -21.25 -18.88 0.03
CA TRP A 287 -20.76 -19.21 1.36
C TRP A 287 -19.71 -20.33 1.27
N GLY A 288 -18.60 -20.18 1.98
CA GLY A 288 -17.41 -20.99 1.78
C GLY A 288 -16.67 -20.65 0.49
N SER A 289 -16.65 -19.36 0.12
CA SER A 289 -16.11 -18.86 -1.15
C SER A 289 -14.77 -19.48 -1.50
N SER A 290 -14.62 -19.89 -2.75
CA SER A 290 -13.35 -20.40 -3.29
C SER A 290 -12.58 -19.28 -3.99
N ILE A 291 -11.28 -19.48 -4.19
CA ILE A 291 -10.40 -18.59 -4.97
C ILE A 291 -9.81 -19.40 -6.12
N HIS A 292 -9.91 -18.89 -7.33
CA HIS A 292 -9.35 -19.47 -8.55
C HIS A 292 -8.18 -18.63 -9.05
N GLU A 293 -7.14 -19.29 -9.53
CA GLU A 293 -6.00 -18.67 -10.22
C GLU A 293 -6.04 -18.94 -11.72
N PHE A 294 -5.78 -17.90 -12.50
CA PHE A 294 -5.62 -17.97 -13.95
C PHE A 294 -4.34 -17.27 -14.40
N ASP A 295 -3.60 -17.89 -15.30
CA ASP A 295 -2.39 -17.33 -15.90
C ASP A 295 -2.77 -16.28 -16.96
N LEU A 296 -2.34 -15.04 -16.76
CA LEU A 296 -2.60 -13.93 -17.68
C LEU A 296 -1.76 -14.01 -18.97
N ARG A 297 -0.57 -14.60 -18.93
CA ARG A 297 0.34 -14.74 -20.08
C ARG A 297 -0.13 -15.82 -21.05
N GLU A 298 -0.75 -16.87 -20.52
CA GLU A 298 -1.29 -18.00 -21.29
C GLU A 298 -2.80 -17.85 -21.59
N SER A 299 -3.26 -16.63 -21.87
CA SER A 299 -4.66 -16.34 -22.25
C SER A 299 -5.68 -16.86 -21.22
N PHE A 300 -5.47 -16.55 -19.94
CA PHE A 300 -6.33 -16.95 -18.83
C PHE A 300 -6.41 -18.46 -18.63
N GLN A 301 -5.30 -19.18 -18.83
CA GLN A 301 -5.25 -20.60 -18.55
C GLN A 301 -5.46 -20.86 -17.06
N PHE A 302 -6.38 -21.77 -16.72
CA PHE A 302 -6.62 -22.16 -15.34
C PHE A 302 -5.38 -22.81 -14.71
N ILE A 303 -4.97 -22.32 -13.54
CA ILE A 303 -3.83 -22.86 -12.78
C ILE A 303 -4.34 -23.80 -11.67
N LYS A 304 -5.11 -23.27 -10.71
CA LYS A 304 -5.62 -24.03 -9.56
C LYS A 304 -6.81 -23.33 -8.90
N THR A 305 -7.49 -24.06 -8.01
CA THR A 305 -8.53 -23.54 -7.12
C THR A 305 -8.21 -23.88 -5.67
N TRP A 306 -8.42 -22.93 -4.77
CA TRP A 306 -8.48 -23.18 -3.34
C TRP A 306 -9.92 -23.13 -2.86
N HIS A 307 -10.27 -24.09 -2.01
CA HIS A 307 -11.61 -24.23 -1.45
C HIS A 307 -11.58 -24.07 0.07
N THR A 308 -12.76 -23.91 0.67
CA THR A 308 -12.98 -24.06 2.11
C THR A 308 -12.37 -25.37 2.62
N PRO A 309 -11.65 -25.38 3.77
CA PRO A 309 -11.44 -24.27 4.71
C PRO A 309 -10.18 -23.44 4.44
N ALA A 310 -9.47 -23.67 3.34
CA ALA A 310 -8.22 -22.96 3.06
C ALA A 310 -8.46 -21.47 2.78
N THR A 311 -9.56 -21.13 2.12
CA THR A 311 -9.95 -19.74 1.80
C THR A 311 -10.66 -19.07 2.98
N CYS A 312 -11.85 -19.56 3.34
CA CYS A 312 -12.65 -19.13 4.48
C CYS A 312 -13.45 -20.33 5.04
N ALA A 313 -14.17 -20.15 6.14
CA ALA A 313 -15.08 -21.16 6.67
C ALA A 313 -16.36 -21.27 5.81
N ILE A 314 -17.10 -22.36 6.01
CA ILE A 314 -18.29 -22.68 5.19
C ILE A 314 -19.45 -21.69 5.37
N ASP A 315 -19.50 -21.00 6.50
CA ASP A 315 -20.47 -19.97 6.86
C ASP A 315 -19.96 -18.54 6.63
N GLU A 316 -18.80 -18.43 5.99
CA GLU A 316 -18.14 -17.18 5.67
C GLU A 316 -18.18 -16.90 4.17
N VAL A 317 -18.09 -15.62 3.80
CA VAL A 317 -17.99 -15.19 2.40
C VAL A 317 -16.83 -14.21 2.25
N ILE A 318 -16.07 -14.36 1.18
CA ILE A 318 -15.06 -13.37 0.79
C ILE A 318 -15.79 -12.13 0.31
N CYS A 319 -15.71 -11.05 1.08
CA CYS A 319 -16.26 -9.78 0.66
C CYS A 319 -15.46 -9.23 -0.51
N ASP A 320 -14.14 -9.10 -0.37
CA ASP A 320 -13.24 -8.48 -1.35
C ASP A 320 -11.93 -9.27 -1.47
N ILE A 321 -11.15 -9.01 -2.54
CA ILE A 321 -9.81 -9.56 -2.69
C ILE A 321 -8.92 -8.52 -3.36
N LYS A 322 -7.78 -8.21 -2.75
CA LYS A 322 -6.80 -7.26 -3.31
C LYS A 322 -5.39 -7.81 -3.18
N TYR A 323 -4.66 -7.74 -4.27
CA TYR A 323 -3.26 -8.11 -4.33
C TYR A 323 -2.35 -6.91 -4.07
N SER A 324 -1.30 -7.11 -3.28
CA SER A 324 -0.17 -6.19 -3.19
C SER A 324 1.08 -6.95 -2.76
N ASN A 325 2.20 -6.74 -3.45
CA ASN A 325 3.54 -7.21 -3.04
C ASN A 325 3.61 -8.70 -2.64
N GLY A 326 2.95 -9.58 -3.39
CA GLY A 326 2.95 -11.03 -3.12
C GLY A 326 1.97 -11.49 -2.04
N PHE A 327 1.10 -10.60 -1.56
CA PHE A 327 0.07 -10.89 -0.58
C PHE A 327 -1.33 -10.61 -1.12
N LEU A 328 -2.31 -11.32 -0.57
CA LEU A 328 -3.73 -11.11 -0.80
C LEU A 328 -4.38 -10.64 0.50
N ALA A 329 -4.93 -9.43 0.49
CA ALA A 329 -5.82 -8.93 1.53
C ALA A 329 -7.25 -9.38 1.22
N ILE A 330 -7.86 -10.07 2.17
CA ILE A 330 -9.14 -10.75 1.99
C ILE A 330 -10.05 -10.40 3.18
N PRO A 331 -10.92 -9.38 3.05
CA PRO A 331 -12.01 -9.17 3.98
C PRO A 331 -13.02 -10.32 3.89
N ILE A 332 -13.31 -10.96 5.02
CA ILE A 332 -14.19 -12.12 5.15
C ILE A 332 -15.31 -11.77 6.13
N PHE A 333 -16.56 -12.05 5.77
CA PHE A 333 -17.73 -11.84 6.61
C PHE A 333 -18.34 -13.17 7.04
N ASN A 334 -18.63 -13.31 8.33
CA ASN A 334 -19.33 -14.46 8.90
C ASN A 334 -20.81 -14.13 9.14
N ARG A 335 -21.71 -14.90 8.53
CA ARG A 335 -23.16 -14.64 8.60
C ARG A 335 -23.80 -14.95 9.96
N HIS A 336 -23.16 -15.80 10.76
CA HIS A 336 -23.73 -16.29 12.01
C HIS A 336 -23.36 -15.38 13.18
N THR A 337 -22.13 -14.86 13.19
CA THR A 337 -21.68 -13.91 14.20
C THR A 337 -21.95 -12.45 13.81
N ASP A 338 -22.22 -12.18 12.53
CA ASP A 338 -22.30 -10.81 11.99
C ASP A 338 -20.98 -10.03 12.19
N GLU A 339 -19.87 -10.77 12.21
CA GLU A 339 -18.52 -10.23 12.36
C GLU A 339 -17.73 -10.41 11.06
N SER A 340 -16.77 -9.51 10.86
CA SER A 340 -15.83 -9.58 9.75
C SER A 340 -14.42 -9.71 10.27
N ARG A 341 -13.53 -10.20 9.42
CA ARG A 341 -12.09 -10.11 9.63
C ARG A 341 -11.40 -9.75 8.34
N LEU A 342 -10.23 -9.13 8.45
CA LEU A 342 -9.29 -9.01 7.35
C LEU A 342 -8.19 -10.04 7.55
N ASP A 343 -8.04 -10.94 6.58
CA ASP A 343 -6.89 -11.84 6.51
C ASP A 343 -5.89 -11.29 5.49
N LEU A 344 -4.60 -11.24 5.87
CA LEU A 344 -3.51 -11.10 4.91
C LEU A 344 -2.89 -12.46 4.66
N ARG A 345 -2.87 -12.89 3.40
CA ARG A 345 -2.41 -14.24 3.02
C ARG A 345 -1.31 -14.17 1.98
N SER A 346 -0.40 -15.14 1.99
CA SER A 346 0.56 -15.28 0.89
C SER A 346 -0.20 -15.58 -0.41
N SER A 347 0.08 -14.84 -1.50
CA SER A 347 -0.58 -15.11 -2.79
C SER A 347 -0.18 -16.47 -3.38
N LYS A 348 0.98 -17.02 -2.99
CA LYS A 348 1.51 -18.29 -3.51
C LYS A 348 0.93 -19.51 -2.81
N THR A 349 0.89 -19.48 -1.47
CA THR A 349 0.49 -20.64 -0.65
C THR A 349 -0.90 -20.49 -0.04
N LEU A 350 -1.44 -19.27 0.02
CA LEU A 350 -2.66 -18.91 0.74
C LEU A 350 -2.57 -19.06 2.28
N ASP A 351 -1.36 -19.25 2.81
CA ASP A 351 -1.11 -19.25 4.25
C ASP A 351 -1.44 -17.88 4.85
N CYS A 352 -2.15 -17.89 5.98
CA CYS A 352 -2.49 -16.68 6.71
C CYS A 352 -1.26 -16.15 7.44
N ILE A 353 -0.85 -14.92 7.10
CA ILE A 353 0.27 -14.20 7.72
C ILE A 353 -0.20 -13.56 9.03
N TRP A 354 -1.32 -12.84 8.97
CA TRP A 354 -2.03 -12.29 10.11
C TRP A 354 -3.52 -12.15 9.80
N SER A 355 -4.31 -12.01 10.86
CA SER A 355 -5.74 -11.77 10.80
C SER A 355 -6.14 -10.78 11.87
N ILE A 356 -7.01 -9.82 11.52
CA ILE A 356 -7.55 -8.82 12.45
C ILE A 356 -9.07 -8.76 12.32
N HIS A 357 -9.74 -8.71 13.47
CA HIS A 357 -11.19 -8.54 13.51
C HIS A 357 -11.57 -7.11 13.12
N ILE A 358 -12.59 -7.00 12.29
CA ILE A 358 -13.19 -5.75 11.83
C ILE A 358 -14.71 -5.90 11.91
N HIS A 359 -15.48 -4.84 11.71
CA HIS A 359 -16.94 -4.95 11.67
C HIS A 359 -17.48 -4.58 10.29
N GLY A 360 -18.69 -5.04 10.01
CA GLY A 360 -19.42 -4.70 8.80
C GLY A 360 -18.85 -5.34 7.54
N ARG A 361 -19.54 -5.13 6.42
CA ARG A 361 -19.04 -5.59 5.12
C ARG A 361 -17.94 -4.66 4.64
N CYS A 362 -16.77 -5.22 4.40
CA CYS A 362 -15.58 -4.42 4.15
C CYS A 362 -15.06 -4.56 2.72
N ARG A 363 -14.51 -3.47 2.19
CA ARG A 363 -13.65 -3.44 0.99
C ARG A 363 -12.28 -2.92 1.41
N CYS A 364 -11.26 -3.22 0.64
CA CYS A 364 -9.93 -2.72 0.96
C CYS A 364 -9.16 -2.25 -0.26
N CYS A 365 -8.09 -1.50 -0.03
CA CYS A 365 -7.05 -1.26 -1.02
C CYS A 365 -5.68 -1.17 -0.32
N ALA A 366 -4.63 -1.45 -1.07
CA ALA A 366 -3.28 -1.29 -0.59
C ALA A 366 -2.89 0.20 -0.61
N VAL A 367 -2.19 0.63 0.43
CA VAL A 367 -1.67 1.98 0.60
C VAL A 367 -0.18 1.86 0.80
N ASN A 368 0.61 2.60 0.00
CA ASN A 368 2.07 2.58 0.04
C ASN A 368 2.70 1.17 -0.11
N GLY A 369 1.98 0.22 -0.71
CA GLY A 369 2.44 -1.13 -1.00
C GLY A 369 2.34 -2.14 0.14
N ASP A 370 2.41 -1.72 1.41
CA ASP A 370 2.45 -2.62 2.57
C ASP A 370 1.34 -2.37 3.60
N GLN A 371 0.68 -1.21 3.57
CA GLN A 371 -0.45 -0.91 4.45
C GLN A 371 -1.78 -1.15 3.75
N TRP A 372 -2.84 -1.24 4.55
CA TRP A 372 -4.18 -1.50 4.06
C TRP A 372 -5.14 -0.46 4.57
N LEU A 373 -5.86 0.16 3.64
CA LEU A 373 -7.05 0.91 3.97
C LEU A 373 -8.24 0.00 3.79
N VAL A 374 -9.02 -0.16 4.86
CA VAL A 374 -10.29 -0.88 4.81
C VAL A 374 -11.42 0.11 4.98
N ILE A 375 -12.37 0.06 4.07
CA ILE A 375 -13.62 0.82 4.19
C ILE A 375 -14.67 -0.11 4.81
N ASP A 376 -15.27 0.36 5.90
CA ASP A 376 -16.45 -0.26 6.50
C ASP A 376 -17.67 0.44 5.93
N HIS A 377 -18.38 -0.34 5.13
CA HIS A 377 -19.54 0.11 4.40
C HIS A 377 -20.71 0.51 5.29
N ASP A 378 -20.91 -0.22 6.39
CA ASP A 378 -22.10 -0.09 7.23
C ASP A 378 -21.94 1.07 8.22
N ASP A 379 -20.75 1.19 8.82
CA ASP A 379 -20.44 2.28 9.76
C ASP A 379 -19.87 3.54 9.09
N CYS A 380 -19.67 3.51 7.76
CA CYS A 380 -19.10 4.61 6.97
C CYS A 380 -17.79 5.13 7.59
N ARG A 381 -16.81 4.24 7.78
CA ARG A 381 -15.52 4.57 8.38
C ARG A 381 -14.37 3.92 7.63
N PHE A 382 -13.19 4.47 7.86
CA PHE A 382 -11.92 3.99 7.39
C PHE A 382 -11.15 3.36 8.54
N LEU A 383 -10.61 2.18 8.29
CA LEU A 383 -9.72 1.47 9.19
C LEU A 383 -8.35 1.43 8.51
N HIS A 384 -7.36 2.06 9.15
CA HIS A 384 -5.97 2.04 8.68
C HIS A 384 -5.26 0.89 9.38
N ILE A 385 -4.80 -0.08 8.59
CA ILE A 385 -4.17 -1.30 9.08
C ILE A 385 -2.73 -1.32 8.59
N SER A 386 -1.79 -1.53 9.51
CA SER A 386 -0.37 -1.63 9.21
C SER A 386 -0.01 -2.91 8.47
N ALA A 387 1.23 -2.96 7.96
CA ALA A 387 1.77 -4.14 7.30
C ALA A 387 1.80 -5.40 8.18
N ASP A 388 1.91 -5.24 9.51
CA ASP A 388 1.89 -6.32 10.49
C ASP A 388 0.50 -6.61 11.08
N GLY A 389 -0.56 -6.03 10.52
CA GLY A 389 -1.94 -6.33 10.91
C GLY A 389 -2.43 -5.61 12.17
N GLN A 390 -1.80 -4.51 12.57
CA GLN A 390 -2.27 -3.68 13.68
C GLN A 390 -3.21 -2.59 13.17
N LEU A 391 -4.32 -2.37 13.89
CA LEU A 391 -5.18 -1.22 13.64
C LEU A 391 -4.47 0.06 14.12
N LEU A 392 -4.06 0.89 13.18
CA LEU A 392 -3.37 2.13 13.45
C LEU A 392 -4.33 3.26 13.82
N LYS A 393 -5.44 3.35 13.08
CA LYS A 393 -6.41 4.44 13.22
C LYS A 393 -7.75 4.05 12.64
N THR A 394 -8.80 4.63 13.23
CA THR A 394 -10.16 4.60 12.70
C THR A 394 -10.62 6.03 12.46
N ASP A 395 -11.00 6.34 11.23
CA ASP A 395 -11.52 7.65 10.83
C ASP A 395 -12.97 7.52 10.36
N LYS A 396 -13.86 8.37 10.88
CA LYS A 396 -15.24 8.42 10.38
C LYS A 396 -15.28 9.15 9.04
N TYR A 397 -16.03 8.62 8.08
CA TYR A 397 -16.26 9.29 6.81
C TYR A 397 -17.47 10.23 6.89
N ASP A 398 -17.22 11.52 7.07
CA ASP A 398 -18.26 12.49 7.44
C ASP A 398 -19.12 13.00 6.27
N HIS A 399 -19.14 12.27 5.15
CA HIS A 399 -19.91 12.65 3.96
C HIS A 399 -21.33 12.06 3.93
N HIS A 400 -21.77 11.40 5.01
CA HIS A 400 -23.11 10.80 5.18
C HIS A 400 -23.56 9.95 3.97
N GLN A 401 -22.61 9.29 3.33
CA GLN A 401 -22.84 8.45 2.18
C GLN A 401 -22.20 7.09 2.43
N ARG A 402 -22.97 6.06 2.11
CA ARG A 402 -22.52 4.67 2.09
C ARG A 402 -21.29 4.56 1.18
N LEU A 403 -20.25 3.95 1.74
CA LEU A 403 -19.00 3.65 1.05
C LEU A 403 -19.22 2.38 0.22
N GLU A 404 -19.01 2.46 -1.10
CA GLU A 404 -19.35 1.35 -2.01
C GLU A 404 -18.11 0.60 -2.49
N ASP A 405 -17.00 1.32 -2.73
CA ASP A 405 -15.73 0.72 -3.12
C ASP A 405 -14.55 1.65 -2.84
N VAL A 406 -13.34 1.07 -2.86
CA VAL A 406 -12.09 1.80 -2.69
C VAL A 406 -11.01 1.24 -3.61
N ALA A 407 -10.22 2.12 -4.22
CA ALA A 407 -9.10 1.74 -5.06
C ALA A 407 -7.96 2.75 -4.97
N THR A 408 -6.76 2.29 -5.29
CA THR A 408 -5.56 3.12 -5.39
C THR A 408 -5.36 3.47 -6.85
N TRP A 409 -5.33 4.77 -7.20
CA TRP A 409 -5.13 5.19 -8.60
C TRP A 409 -3.66 5.48 -8.93
N ASP A 410 -2.92 5.97 -7.96
CA ASP A 410 -1.46 5.97 -7.97
C ASP A 410 -0.96 5.88 -6.53
N GLU A 411 0.36 5.93 -6.34
CA GLU A 411 1.01 5.90 -5.03
C GLU A 411 0.48 6.98 -4.06
N ASN A 412 -0.09 8.07 -4.59
CA ASN A 412 -0.49 9.25 -3.85
C ASN A 412 -2.00 9.53 -3.90
N ILE A 413 -2.82 8.70 -4.52
CA ILE A 413 -4.25 8.97 -4.71
C ILE A 413 -5.09 7.72 -4.39
N ILE A 414 -5.91 7.86 -3.37
CA ILE A 414 -6.96 6.91 -3.02
C ILE A 414 -8.29 7.43 -3.57
N VAL A 415 -9.00 6.55 -4.25
CA VAL A 415 -10.32 6.78 -4.82
C VAL A 415 -11.34 6.03 -3.97
N VAL A 416 -12.30 6.77 -3.45
CA VAL A 416 -13.43 6.25 -2.68
C VAL A 416 -14.69 6.44 -3.50
N LEU A 417 -15.33 5.33 -3.88
CA LEU A 417 -16.63 5.34 -4.52
C LEU A 417 -17.71 5.39 -3.45
N THR A 418 -18.64 6.33 -3.59
CA THR A 418 -19.90 6.34 -2.87
C THR A 418 -21.05 6.13 -3.85
N LYS A 419 -22.26 5.97 -3.31
CA LYS A 419 -23.48 5.90 -4.13
C LYS A 419 -23.68 7.12 -5.06
N LYS A 420 -23.17 8.30 -4.69
CA LYS A 420 -23.46 9.58 -5.38
C LYS A 420 -22.25 10.27 -5.98
N SER A 421 -21.04 9.85 -5.61
CA SER A 421 -19.83 10.55 -6.00
C SER A 421 -18.61 9.64 -5.98
N ILE A 422 -17.57 10.10 -6.67
CA ILE A 422 -16.22 9.60 -6.54
C ILE A 422 -15.43 10.65 -5.76
N ASN A 423 -14.84 10.25 -4.65
CA ASN A 423 -14.08 11.10 -3.75
C ASN A 423 -12.61 10.73 -3.82
N LEU A 424 -11.77 11.71 -4.08
CA LEU A 424 -10.33 11.52 -4.20
C LEU A 424 -9.63 12.07 -2.98
N HIS A 425 -8.72 11.26 -2.46
CA HIS A 425 -7.94 11.58 -1.29
C HIS A 425 -6.46 11.49 -1.65
N GLU A 426 -5.75 12.61 -1.50
CA GLU A 426 -4.30 12.62 -1.65
C GLU A 426 -3.64 12.00 -0.42
N VAL A 427 -2.82 11.00 -0.68
CA VAL A 427 -1.88 10.37 0.23
C VAL A 427 -0.61 11.22 0.18
N ARG A 428 -0.36 12.04 1.21
CA ARG A 428 0.81 12.93 1.29
C ARG A 428 1.76 12.49 2.37
#